data_AF-A0A534SE10-F1
#
_entry.id   AF-A0A534SE10-F1
#
_cell.length_a   1.000
_cell.length_b   1.000
_cell.length_c   1.000
_cell.angle_alpha   90.00
_cell.angle_beta   90.00
_cell.angle_gamma   90.00
#
_symmetry.space_group_name_H-M   'P 1'
#
loop_
_entity.id
_entity.type
_entity.pdbx_description
1 polymer ?
#
loop_
_entity_poly.entity_id
_entity_poly.type
_entity_poly.pdbx_seq_one_letter_code
_entity_poly.pdbx_strand_id
1 'polypeptide(L)'
;MKLSRIRRSLPQGIEFLTAVAFLCFAAGCATPIGVNHVDRTVAYQSFAANAISAERASSFSARELINFNLYQEFEDNPNKALADLHSGLAPNGDEDRIFALAELSFLHAQNSGERSYYLAAAVYAYAFVIPGKRGTPPRGIDPRLRWAVDFYNQALTQAAKSDEGAYAIPMGGKFKLPFGELTVEFDERDLIWAGFRMKDFVPAADLEVRGLRNRYRTPGIGAALAASIEPLEGEAGKQSLRIPPRLKIPVTAFLRLDDPRAALASGKLHGKLEFYTPDSARSLKIEGVEVPIEYETTSALALSLEGAPVWDFELAGFRSGDFAISGANLREGLFMLHPHKAGRIPVVLVHGTASSPARWAELINELENDPRFWENYEIWLFMYNTGNPVAYSAMLLRDALAKVVKELDPDDKDP
;
A
#
# COMPACT_ATOMS: atom_id res chain seq x y z
N MET A 1 88.03 25.58 -17.29
CA MET A 1 88.09 25.51 -18.77
C MET A 1 87.15 24.42 -19.23
N LYS A 2 86.13 24.78 -20.02
CA LYS A 2 85.12 23.88 -20.61
C LYS A 2 85.79 22.83 -21.50
N LEU A 3 85.24 21.61 -21.56
CA LEU A 3 84.97 20.91 -22.83
C LEU A 3 83.93 19.80 -22.65
N SER A 4 82.94 19.87 -23.53
CA SER A 4 81.73 19.09 -23.69
C SER A 4 81.95 17.70 -24.32
N ARG A 5 81.06 16.74 -24.04
CA ARG A 5 80.75 15.64 -24.97
C ARG A 5 79.23 15.57 -25.23
N ILE A 6 78.93 15.47 -26.51
CA ILE A 6 77.63 15.59 -27.17
C ILE A 6 76.83 14.28 -27.02
N ARG A 7 75.57 14.35 -26.58
CA ARG A 7 74.55 13.30 -26.72
C ARG A 7 73.79 13.54 -28.03
N ARG A 8 73.71 12.53 -28.90
CA ARG A 8 72.72 12.50 -30.00
C ARG A 8 71.37 12.12 -29.41
N SER A 9 70.37 12.99 -29.56
CA SER A 9 68.97 12.68 -29.29
C SER A 9 68.33 12.00 -30.50
N LEU A 10 67.71 10.85 -30.28
CA LEU A 10 66.69 10.31 -31.19
C LEU A 10 65.36 11.05 -30.91
N PRO A 11 64.52 11.29 -31.93
CA PRO A 11 63.31 12.08 -31.77
C PRO A 11 62.23 11.33 -30.99
N GLN A 12 61.89 11.84 -29.81
CA GLN A 12 60.86 11.33 -28.88
C GLN A 12 59.44 11.17 -29.47
N GLY A 13 59.19 11.66 -30.69
CA GLY A 13 57.88 11.58 -31.34
C GLY A 13 57.49 10.20 -31.87
N ILE A 14 58.45 9.35 -32.24
CA ILE A 14 58.15 8.04 -32.84
C ILE A 14 57.79 6.99 -31.76
N GLU A 15 58.43 7.07 -30.59
CA GLU A 15 58.15 6.19 -29.45
C GLU A 15 56.77 6.46 -28.82
N PHE A 16 56.32 7.73 -28.84
CA PHE A 16 55.00 8.10 -28.31
C PHE A 16 53.85 7.62 -29.21
N LEU A 17 54.01 7.71 -30.53
CA LEU A 17 53.02 7.22 -31.49
C LEU A 17 52.93 5.69 -31.52
N THR A 18 54.04 4.98 -31.32
CA THR A 18 54.04 3.51 -31.22
C THR A 18 53.43 3.03 -29.90
N ALA A 19 53.66 3.72 -28.78
CA ALA A 19 53.04 3.39 -27.49
C ALA A 19 51.51 3.60 -27.50
N VAL A 20 51.01 4.68 -28.11
CA VAL A 20 49.56 4.93 -28.26
C VAL A 20 48.92 3.91 -29.21
N ALA A 21 49.60 3.57 -30.32
CA ALA A 21 49.12 2.52 -31.22
C ALA A 21 49.04 1.15 -30.52
N PHE A 22 50.03 0.79 -29.69
CA PHE A 22 50.02 -0.46 -28.92
C PHE A 22 48.92 -0.51 -27.85
N LEU A 23 48.60 0.61 -27.21
CA LEU A 23 47.46 0.70 -26.27
C LEU A 23 46.10 0.58 -27.00
N CYS A 24 45.97 1.11 -28.21
CA CYS A 24 44.77 0.91 -29.03
C CYS A 24 44.62 -0.54 -29.54
N PHE A 25 45.73 -1.26 -29.78
CA PHE A 25 45.68 -2.69 -30.12
C PHE A 25 45.44 -3.60 -28.91
N ALA A 26 45.82 -3.20 -27.70
CA ALA A 26 45.56 -3.96 -26.47
C ALA A 26 44.10 -3.84 -25.97
N ALA A 27 43.34 -2.85 -26.44
CA ALA A 27 41.91 -2.71 -26.15
C ALA A 27 41.01 -3.55 -27.10
N GLY A 28 41.59 -4.18 -28.12
CA GLY A 28 40.86 -4.94 -29.13
C GLY A 28 40.89 -6.44 -28.87
N CYS A 29 39.95 -6.95 -28.07
CA CYS A 29 39.38 -8.31 -28.15
C CYS A 29 38.27 -8.53 -27.09
N ALA A 30 37.50 -7.50 -26.73
CA ALA A 30 36.22 -7.77 -26.10
C ALA A 30 35.29 -8.32 -27.19
N THR A 31 34.93 -9.60 -27.10
CA THR A 31 33.88 -10.17 -27.95
C THR A 31 32.58 -9.38 -27.73
N PRO A 32 31.73 -9.20 -28.74
CA PRO A 32 30.47 -8.44 -28.60
C PRO A 32 29.51 -9.04 -27.56
N ILE A 33 29.76 -10.29 -27.16
CA ILE A 33 29.10 -10.98 -26.06
C ILE A 33 30.17 -11.36 -25.05
N GLY A 34 29.98 -10.98 -23.78
CA GLY A 34 30.90 -11.28 -22.69
C GLY A 34 30.14 -11.42 -21.37
N VAL A 35 30.78 -12.05 -20.39
CA VAL A 35 30.21 -12.22 -19.04
C VAL A 35 31.20 -11.65 -18.03
N ASN A 36 30.68 -10.82 -17.12
CA ASN A 36 31.42 -10.37 -15.95
C ASN A 36 30.90 -11.13 -14.73
N HIS A 37 31.81 -11.68 -13.92
CA HIS A 37 31.44 -12.21 -12.62
C HIS A 37 31.10 -11.05 -11.69
N VAL A 38 29.87 -11.02 -11.21
CA VAL A 38 29.37 -10.01 -10.25
C VAL A 38 29.02 -10.69 -8.93
N ASP A 39 28.95 -9.90 -7.86
CA ASP A 39 28.46 -10.38 -6.57
C ASP A 39 27.03 -10.92 -6.70
N ARG A 40 26.70 -11.97 -5.94
CA ARG A 40 25.39 -12.62 -6.00
C ARG A 40 24.24 -11.66 -5.65
N THR A 41 24.47 -10.72 -4.74
CA THR A 41 23.50 -9.70 -4.34
C THR A 41 23.20 -8.76 -5.50
N VAL A 42 24.25 -8.32 -6.20
CA VAL A 42 24.13 -7.44 -7.38
C VAL A 42 23.39 -8.15 -8.51
N ALA A 43 23.73 -9.42 -8.77
CA ALA A 43 23.01 -10.23 -9.76
C ALA A 43 21.52 -10.39 -9.38
N TYR A 44 21.21 -10.68 -8.12
CA TYR A 44 19.83 -10.82 -7.67
C TYR A 44 19.04 -9.51 -7.77
N GLN A 45 19.64 -8.39 -7.35
CA GLN A 45 19.03 -7.06 -7.47
C GLN A 45 18.75 -6.68 -8.92
N SER A 46 19.64 -7.03 -9.86
CA SER A 46 19.41 -6.74 -11.28
C SER A 46 18.24 -7.54 -11.85
N PHE A 47 18.04 -8.79 -11.41
CA PHE A 47 16.88 -9.60 -11.77
C PHE A 47 15.58 -9.11 -11.12
N ALA A 48 15.64 -8.60 -9.89
CA ALA A 48 14.48 -8.14 -9.14
C ALA A 48 14.08 -6.68 -9.47
N ALA A 49 14.92 -5.95 -10.19
CA ALA A 49 14.70 -4.55 -10.54
C ALA A 49 13.49 -4.37 -11.47
N ASN A 50 12.65 -3.42 -11.11
CA ASN A 50 11.44 -3.02 -11.83
C ASN A 50 11.15 -1.53 -11.57
N ALA A 51 10.07 -1.02 -12.17
CA ALA A 51 9.73 0.40 -12.10
C ALA A 51 9.51 0.95 -10.67
N ILE A 52 9.15 0.11 -9.68
CA ILE A 52 8.98 0.52 -8.28
C ILE A 52 10.32 0.46 -7.52
N SER A 53 11.08 -0.62 -7.71
CA SER A 53 12.26 -0.92 -6.89
C SER A 53 13.55 -0.26 -7.37
N ALA A 54 13.61 0.14 -8.64
CA ALA A 54 14.82 0.64 -9.28
C ALA A 54 14.57 1.81 -10.24
N GLU A 55 13.34 2.35 -10.29
CA GLU A 55 12.95 3.48 -11.15
C GLU A 55 13.32 3.30 -12.63
N ARG A 56 13.27 2.04 -13.10
CA ARG A 56 13.56 1.67 -14.49
C ARG A 56 12.78 0.42 -14.88
N ALA A 57 12.60 0.22 -16.19
CA ALA A 57 11.94 -0.97 -16.70
C ALA A 57 12.66 -2.26 -16.27
N SER A 58 11.89 -3.27 -15.89
CA SER A 58 12.40 -4.62 -15.67
C SER A 58 12.92 -5.24 -16.97
N SER A 59 13.72 -6.30 -16.83
CA SER A 59 14.22 -7.05 -17.99
C SER A 59 13.11 -7.68 -18.85
N PHE A 60 11.93 -7.93 -18.28
CA PHE A 60 10.76 -8.41 -19.03
C PHE A 60 10.20 -7.33 -19.94
N SER A 61 9.98 -6.13 -19.40
CA SER A 61 9.43 -5.01 -20.18
C SER A 61 10.42 -4.44 -21.17
N ALA A 62 11.70 -4.39 -20.82
CA ALA A 62 12.77 -4.02 -21.74
C ALA A 62 12.86 -4.99 -22.94
N ARG A 63 12.62 -6.29 -22.72
CA ARG A 63 12.56 -7.29 -23.80
C ARG A 63 11.41 -6.99 -24.75
N GLU A 64 10.23 -6.66 -24.24
CA GLU A 64 9.09 -6.29 -25.08
C GLU A 64 9.36 -5.02 -25.89
N LEU A 65 9.98 -4.00 -25.28
CA LEU A 65 10.42 -2.82 -26.03
C LEU A 65 11.40 -3.18 -27.16
N ILE A 66 12.32 -4.13 -26.95
CA ILE A 66 13.23 -4.59 -28.00
C ILE A 66 12.48 -5.39 -29.08
N ASN A 67 11.61 -6.31 -28.69
CA ASN A 67 10.83 -7.16 -29.60
C ASN A 67 9.99 -6.35 -30.58
N PHE A 68 9.44 -5.21 -30.13
CA PHE A 68 8.64 -4.30 -30.94
C PHE A 68 9.45 -3.14 -31.55
N ASN A 69 10.78 -3.11 -31.37
CA ASN A 69 11.66 -2.02 -31.82
C ASN A 69 11.24 -0.63 -31.27
N LEU A 70 10.82 -0.59 -30.02
CA LEU A 70 10.34 0.60 -29.30
C LEU A 70 11.27 1.06 -28.18
N TYR A 71 12.43 0.42 -27.97
CA TYR A 71 13.35 0.77 -26.87
C TYR A 71 13.77 2.24 -26.92
N GLN A 72 14.30 2.71 -28.05
CA GLN A 72 14.70 4.11 -28.21
C GLN A 72 13.48 5.05 -28.24
N GLU A 73 12.37 4.63 -28.86
CA GLU A 73 11.14 5.43 -28.90
C GLU A 73 10.56 5.64 -27.49
N PHE A 74 10.72 4.68 -26.56
CA PHE A 74 10.24 4.87 -25.18
C PHE A 74 11.06 5.91 -24.41
N GLU A 75 12.36 5.98 -24.66
CA GLU A 75 13.23 7.02 -24.09
C GLU A 75 12.93 8.40 -24.66
N ASP A 76 12.73 8.48 -25.99
CA ASP A 76 12.57 9.76 -26.69
C ASP A 76 11.11 10.27 -26.68
N ASN A 77 10.14 9.36 -26.74
CA ASN A 77 8.71 9.63 -26.86
C ASN A 77 7.86 8.51 -26.22
N PRO A 78 7.84 8.43 -24.87
CA PRO A 78 7.16 7.35 -24.16
C PRO A 78 5.67 7.26 -24.47
N ASN A 79 5.00 8.39 -24.72
CA ASN A 79 3.59 8.43 -25.11
C ASN A 79 3.33 7.64 -26.40
N LYS A 80 4.16 7.88 -27.42
CA LYS A 80 4.04 7.17 -28.70
C LYS A 80 4.44 5.71 -28.56
N ALA A 81 5.54 5.40 -27.86
CA ALA A 81 5.95 4.02 -27.62
C ALA A 81 4.87 3.21 -26.90
N LEU A 82 4.21 3.78 -25.87
CA LEU A 82 3.12 3.14 -25.15
C LEU A 82 1.87 2.98 -26.03
N ALA A 83 1.54 3.97 -26.85
CA ALA A 83 0.44 3.87 -27.81
C ALA A 83 0.71 2.80 -28.87
N ASP A 84 1.93 2.72 -29.41
CA ASP A 84 2.35 1.72 -30.38
C ASP A 84 2.37 0.32 -29.74
N LEU A 85 2.87 0.20 -28.50
CA LEU A 85 2.84 -1.05 -27.73
C LEU A 85 1.41 -1.45 -27.32
N HIS A 86 0.47 -0.52 -27.19
CA HIS A 86 -0.95 -0.87 -27.05
C HIS A 86 -1.59 -1.27 -28.39
N SER A 87 -1.18 -0.62 -29.47
CA SER A 87 -1.78 -0.80 -30.79
C SER A 87 -1.60 -2.25 -31.27
N GLY A 88 -2.71 -2.90 -31.60
CA GLY A 88 -2.68 -4.30 -32.06
C GLY A 88 -2.48 -5.33 -30.96
N LEU A 89 -2.82 -5.02 -29.70
CA LEU A 89 -3.09 -6.06 -28.71
C LEU A 89 -4.13 -7.05 -29.26
N ALA A 90 -3.80 -8.33 -29.25
CA ALA A 90 -4.70 -9.37 -29.66
C ALA A 90 -5.85 -9.55 -28.65
N PRO A 91 -7.05 -9.96 -29.11
CA PRO A 91 -8.17 -10.25 -28.19
C PRO A 91 -7.86 -11.34 -27.18
N ASN A 92 -6.90 -12.24 -27.48
CA ASN A 92 -6.40 -13.27 -26.58
C ASN A 92 -4.85 -13.34 -26.65
N GLY A 93 -4.19 -13.71 -25.56
CA GLY A 93 -2.73 -13.80 -25.48
C GLY A 93 -2.06 -12.49 -25.05
N ASP A 94 -0.85 -12.20 -25.54
CA ASP A 94 -0.10 -10.96 -25.25
C ASP A 94 0.18 -10.70 -23.76
N GLU A 95 0.26 -11.74 -22.93
CA GLU A 95 0.52 -11.60 -21.49
C GLU A 95 1.79 -10.79 -21.19
N ASP A 96 2.88 -11.06 -21.91
CA ASP A 96 4.17 -10.37 -21.73
C ASP A 96 4.06 -8.89 -22.10
N ARG A 97 3.36 -8.58 -23.19
CA ARG A 97 3.12 -7.22 -23.68
C ARG A 97 2.21 -6.43 -22.74
N ILE A 98 1.18 -7.05 -22.16
CA ILE A 98 0.30 -6.41 -21.19
C ILE A 98 1.03 -6.16 -19.87
N PHE A 99 1.86 -7.10 -19.42
CA PHE A 99 2.75 -6.85 -18.28
C PHE A 99 3.67 -5.65 -18.56
N ALA A 100 4.28 -5.59 -19.75
CA ALA A 100 5.13 -4.48 -20.13
C ALA A 100 4.37 -3.15 -20.16
N LEU A 101 3.16 -3.12 -20.71
CA LEU A 101 2.30 -1.94 -20.69
C LEU A 101 1.97 -1.49 -19.26
N ALA A 102 1.74 -2.42 -18.32
CA ALA A 102 1.51 -2.09 -16.92
C ALA A 102 2.73 -1.38 -16.29
N GLU A 103 3.91 -1.99 -16.42
CA GLU A 103 5.14 -1.46 -15.84
C GLU A 103 5.58 -0.14 -16.50
N LEU A 104 5.57 -0.08 -17.84
CA LEU A 104 6.06 1.07 -18.58
C LEU A 104 5.10 2.27 -18.45
N SER A 105 3.78 2.02 -18.37
CA SER A 105 2.82 3.10 -18.05
C SER A 105 3.04 3.62 -16.64
N PHE A 106 3.32 2.73 -15.67
CA PHE A 106 3.61 3.12 -14.29
C PHE A 106 4.90 3.96 -14.22
N LEU A 107 5.96 3.51 -14.87
CA LEU A 107 7.24 4.23 -14.95
C LEU A 107 7.07 5.61 -15.63
N HIS A 108 6.33 5.65 -16.73
CA HIS A 108 6.08 6.92 -17.41
C HIS A 108 5.27 7.88 -16.53
N ALA A 109 4.24 7.38 -15.83
CA ALA A 109 3.43 8.18 -14.90
C ALA A 109 4.26 8.74 -13.73
N GLN A 110 5.22 7.97 -13.20
CA GLN A 110 6.15 8.45 -12.18
C GLN A 110 7.01 9.62 -12.70
N ASN A 111 7.49 9.53 -13.94
CA ASN A 111 8.36 10.53 -14.53
C ASN A 111 7.61 11.79 -14.99
N SER A 112 6.39 11.64 -15.52
CA SER A 112 5.60 12.76 -16.06
C SER A 112 4.64 13.38 -15.06
N GLY A 113 4.23 12.64 -14.03
CA GLY A 113 3.16 13.03 -13.10
C GLY A 113 1.75 12.88 -13.69
N GLU A 114 1.60 12.31 -14.90
CA GLU A 114 0.30 12.19 -15.56
C GLU A 114 -0.56 11.07 -14.94
N ARG A 115 -1.65 11.46 -14.26
CA ARG A 115 -2.58 10.53 -13.58
C ARG A 115 -3.23 9.50 -14.51
N SER A 116 -3.45 9.86 -15.77
CA SER A 116 -4.03 8.97 -16.79
C SER A 116 -3.18 7.72 -16.99
N TYR A 117 -1.85 7.83 -16.88
CA TYR A 117 -0.94 6.70 -17.03
C TYR A 117 -0.85 5.84 -15.76
N TYR A 118 -1.08 6.40 -14.57
CA TYR A 118 -1.31 5.57 -13.39
C TYR A 118 -2.60 4.74 -13.54
N LEU A 119 -3.71 5.34 -13.96
CA LEU A 119 -4.93 4.56 -14.22
C LEU A 119 -4.72 3.51 -15.32
N ALA A 120 -3.98 3.84 -16.38
CA ALA A 120 -3.61 2.86 -17.41
C ALA A 120 -2.80 1.70 -16.84
N ALA A 121 -1.79 1.98 -16.00
CA ALA A 121 -0.99 0.96 -15.33
C ALA A 121 -1.84 0.04 -14.47
N ALA A 122 -2.78 0.59 -13.68
CA ALA A 122 -3.71 -0.21 -12.88
C ALA A 122 -4.58 -1.11 -13.77
N VAL A 123 -5.11 -0.60 -14.88
CA VAL A 123 -5.92 -1.37 -15.83
C VAL A 123 -5.11 -2.53 -16.44
N TYR A 124 -3.91 -2.26 -16.95
CA TYR A 124 -3.07 -3.30 -17.55
C TYR A 124 -2.63 -4.34 -16.53
N ALA A 125 -2.25 -3.91 -15.32
CA ALA A 125 -1.87 -4.81 -14.24
C ALA A 125 -3.04 -5.73 -13.85
N TYR A 126 -4.25 -5.19 -13.73
CA TYR A 126 -5.46 -5.99 -13.49
C TYR A 126 -5.69 -6.98 -14.63
N ALA A 127 -5.61 -6.53 -15.89
CA ALA A 127 -5.79 -7.40 -17.06
C ALA A 127 -4.72 -8.51 -17.15
N PHE A 128 -3.52 -8.29 -16.61
CA PHE A 128 -2.47 -9.29 -16.53
C PHE A 128 -2.75 -10.32 -15.42
N VAL A 129 -3.06 -9.85 -14.21
CA VAL A 129 -3.28 -10.72 -13.03
C VAL A 129 -4.59 -11.51 -13.14
N ILE A 130 -5.64 -10.86 -13.65
CA ILE A 130 -7.02 -11.38 -13.74
C ILE A 130 -7.51 -11.22 -15.18
N PRO A 131 -7.02 -12.04 -16.13
CA PRO A 131 -7.32 -11.86 -17.56
C PRO A 131 -8.72 -12.32 -17.99
N GLY A 132 -9.48 -12.95 -17.09
CA GLY A 132 -10.77 -13.57 -17.42
C GLY A 132 -10.62 -14.69 -18.44
N LYS A 133 -11.63 -14.86 -19.32
CA LYS A 133 -11.66 -15.96 -20.32
C LYS A 133 -10.71 -15.77 -21.50
N ARG A 134 -10.09 -14.60 -21.62
CA ARG A 134 -9.32 -14.18 -22.81
C ARG A 134 -7.80 -14.22 -22.62
N GLY A 135 -7.31 -14.62 -21.45
CA GLY A 135 -5.87 -14.78 -21.23
C GLY A 135 -5.58 -15.80 -20.16
N THR A 136 -4.29 -16.08 -19.98
CA THR A 136 -3.83 -17.03 -18.97
C THR A 136 -3.25 -16.27 -17.77
N PRO A 137 -3.75 -16.48 -16.53
CA PRO A 137 -3.15 -15.82 -15.38
C PRO A 137 -1.71 -16.30 -15.17
N PRO A 138 -0.80 -15.43 -14.71
CA PRO A 138 0.58 -15.81 -14.44
C PRO A 138 0.64 -16.89 -13.35
N ARG A 139 1.67 -17.74 -13.41
CA ARG A 139 1.89 -18.78 -12.40
C ARG A 139 2.25 -18.13 -11.06
N GLY A 140 1.88 -18.77 -9.95
CA GLY A 140 2.15 -18.25 -8.60
C GLY A 140 3.64 -18.00 -8.27
N ILE A 141 4.57 -18.68 -8.97
CA ILE A 141 6.01 -18.51 -8.83
C ILE A 141 6.63 -17.51 -9.83
N ASP A 142 5.83 -16.97 -10.75
CA ASP A 142 6.28 -15.94 -11.68
C ASP A 142 6.36 -14.60 -10.94
N PRO A 143 7.55 -13.96 -10.85
CA PRO A 143 7.70 -12.70 -10.11
C PRO A 143 6.81 -11.57 -10.64
N ARG A 144 6.45 -11.62 -11.93
CA ARG A 144 5.60 -10.61 -12.57
C ARG A 144 4.20 -10.56 -11.96
N LEU A 145 3.71 -11.66 -11.39
CA LEU A 145 2.43 -11.66 -10.67
C LEU A 145 2.48 -10.68 -9.50
N ARG A 146 3.50 -10.78 -8.63
CA ARG A 146 3.62 -9.87 -7.48
C ARG A 146 3.88 -8.44 -7.92
N TRP A 147 4.75 -8.24 -8.90
CA TRP A 147 5.05 -6.90 -9.41
C TRP A 147 3.84 -6.22 -10.05
N ALA A 148 3.05 -6.96 -10.83
CA ALA A 148 1.80 -6.42 -11.39
C ALA A 148 0.81 -6.04 -10.28
N VAL A 149 0.70 -6.83 -9.22
CA VAL A 149 -0.12 -6.47 -8.06
C VAL A 149 0.42 -5.20 -7.37
N ASP A 150 1.74 -5.07 -7.19
CA ASP A 150 2.34 -3.86 -6.63
C ASP A 150 2.09 -2.63 -7.53
N PHE A 151 2.23 -2.76 -8.86
CA PHE A 151 1.88 -1.70 -9.81
C PHE A 151 0.41 -1.34 -9.70
N TYR A 152 -0.50 -2.32 -9.66
CA TYR A 152 -1.94 -2.07 -9.50
C TYR A 152 -2.26 -1.31 -8.21
N ASN A 153 -1.74 -1.79 -7.07
CA ASN A 153 -2.00 -1.20 -5.76
C ASN A 153 -1.49 0.25 -5.69
N GLN A 154 -0.24 0.49 -6.11
CA GLN A 154 0.34 1.84 -6.05
C GLN A 154 -0.24 2.77 -7.13
N ALA A 155 -0.50 2.26 -8.33
CA ALA A 155 -1.07 3.08 -9.39
C ALA A 155 -2.47 3.57 -9.03
N LEU A 156 -3.28 2.74 -8.35
CA LEU A 156 -4.61 3.14 -7.91
C LEU A 156 -4.55 4.30 -6.90
N THR A 157 -3.60 4.29 -5.95
CA THR A 157 -3.46 5.39 -4.99
C THR A 157 -2.88 6.64 -5.64
N GLN A 158 -1.88 6.52 -6.52
CA GLN A 158 -1.28 7.66 -7.21
C GLN A 158 -2.26 8.32 -8.19
N ALA A 159 -3.08 7.53 -8.89
CA ALA A 159 -4.15 8.04 -9.75
C ALA A 159 -5.23 8.81 -8.96
N ALA A 160 -5.49 8.40 -7.73
CA ALA A 160 -6.52 8.98 -6.87
C ALA A 160 -6.04 10.15 -6.00
N LYS A 161 -4.74 10.49 -6.07
CA LYS A 161 -4.16 11.60 -5.32
C LYS A 161 -4.83 12.91 -5.74
N SER A 162 -5.33 13.72 -4.81
CA SER A 162 -5.92 15.02 -5.12
C SER A 162 -4.85 16.08 -5.41
N ASP A 163 -5.21 17.13 -6.16
CA ASP A 163 -4.31 18.27 -6.46
C ASP A 163 -4.01 19.14 -5.23
N GLU A 164 -4.85 19.10 -4.20
CA GLU A 164 -4.69 19.88 -2.97
C GLU A 164 -3.83 19.17 -1.91
N GLY A 165 -3.75 17.83 -1.93
CA GLY A 165 -3.08 16.99 -0.89
C GLY A 165 -3.72 17.11 0.51
N ALA A 166 -3.78 16.10 1.39
CA ALA A 166 -3.20 14.75 1.44
C ALA A 166 -4.02 13.89 2.43
N TYR A 167 -5.27 13.48 2.20
CA TYR A 167 -5.83 12.72 1.07
C TYR A 167 -7.36 12.65 1.24
N ALA A 168 -8.14 12.34 0.18
CA ALA A 168 -9.51 11.82 0.28
C ALA A 168 -9.82 10.98 -0.97
N ILE A 169 -9.67 9.65 -0.91
CA ILE A 169 -9.68 8.75 -2.08
C ILE A 169 -11.00 7.95 -2.17
N PRO A 170 -12.02 8.47 -2.85
CA PRO A 170 -12.95 7.68 -3.67
C PRO A 170 -12.91 8.14 -5.14
N MET A 171 -12.97 7.24 -6.12
CA MET A 171 -12.74 7.58 -7.54
C MET A 171 -13.85 7.08 -8.46
N GLY A 172 -15.11 7.42 -8.14
CA GLY A 172 -16.24 7.24 -9.05
C GLY A 172 -16.26 8.29 -10.17
N GLY A 173 -16.65 7.92 -11.38
CA GLY A 173 -16.78 8.86 -12.50
C GLY A 173 -16.19 8.35 -13.82
N LYS A 174 -15.90 9.28 -14.74
CA LYS A 174 -15.29 8.98 -16.04
C LYS A 174 -13.89 9.54 -16.12
N PHE A 175 -12.95 8.69 -16.49
CA PHE A 175 -11.53 9.01 -16.54
C PHE A 175 -10.98 8.76 -17.92
N LYS A 176 -10.22 9.73 -18.45
CA LYS A 176 -9.49 9.55 -19.70
C LYS A 176 -8.28 8.64 -19.46
N LEU A 177 -8.08 7.73 -20.40
CA LEU A 177 -6.89 6.89 -20.50
C LEU A 177 -6.12 7.26 -21.78
N PRO A 178 -4.82 6.96 -21.85
CA PRO A 178 -4.03 7.16 -23.06
C PRO A 178 -4.59 6.45 -24.31
N PHE A 179 -5.36 5.38 -24.10
CA PHE A 179 -5.94 4.54 -25.14
C PHE A 179 -7.48 4.50 -25.14
N GLY A 180 -8.15 5.32 -24.31
CA GLY A 180 -9.60 5.20 -24.17
C GLY A 180 -10.21 5.96 -22.99
N GLU A 181 -11.30 5.42 -22.46
CA GLU A 181 -12.03 5.96 -21.30
C GLU A 181 -12.40 4.82 -20.33
N LEU A 182 -12.24 5.07 -19.04
CA LEU A 182 -12.69 4.21 -17.95
C LEU A 182 -13.86 4.88 -17.23
N THR A 183 -15.00 4.19 -17.16
CA THR A 183 -16.10 4.56 -16.27
C THR A 183 -16.02 3.71 -15.00
N VAL A 184 -15.95 4.37 -13.85
CA VAL A 184 -15.90 3.74 -12.53
C VAL A 184 -17.20 4.00 -11.78
N GLU A 185 -17.92 2.94 -11.45
CA GLU A 185 -19.04 2.96 -10.52
C GLU A 185 -18.55 2.89 -9.07
N PHE A 186 -19.28 3.55 -8.18
CA PHE A 186 -18.93 3.62 -6.77
C PHE A 186 -20.21 3.77 -5.93
N ASP A 187 -20.37 2.91 -4.92
CA ASP A 187 -21.48 2.98 -3.95
C ASP A 187 -20.97 3.61 -2.65
N GLU A 188 -21.51 4.77 -2.27
CA GLU A 188 -21.11 5.44 -1.02
C GLU A 188 -21.36 4.59 0.23
N ARG A 189 -22.24 3.58 0.14
CA ARG A 189 -22.46 2.64 1.25
C ARG A 189 -21.22 1.81 1.56
N ASP A 190 -20.33 1.61 0.60
CA ASP A 190 -19.05 0.94 0.83
C ASP A 190 -18.12 1.77 1.75
N LEU A 191 -18.41 3.06 1.96
CA LEU A 191 -17.70 3.90 2.94
C LEU A 191 -18.27 3.85 4.35
N ILE A 192 -19.35 3.09 4.57
CA ILE A 192 -19.98 3.01 5.89
C ILE A 192 -19.45 1.79 6.64
N TRP A 193 -18.76 2.06 7.75
CA TRP A 193 -18.24 1.07 8.66
C TRP A 193 -18.89 1.23 10.03
N ALA A 194 -19.81 0.32 10.37
CA ALA A 194 -20.47 0.24 11.68
C ALA A 194 -21.04 1.57 12.22
N GLY A 195 -21.75 2.32 11.37
CA GLY A 195 -22.33 3.62 11.73
C GLY A 195 -21.34 4.79 11.69
N PHE A 196 -20.13 4.57 11.17
CA PHE A 196 -19.16 5.61 10.84
C PHE A 196 -18.99 5.72 9.33
N ARG A 197 -18.85 6.95 8.83
CA ARG A 197 -18.36 7.21 7.47
C ARG A 197 -16.83 7.23 7.49
N MET A 198 -16.23 6.45 6.60
CA MET A 198 -14.80 6.48 6.32
C MET A 198 -14.47 7.71 5.46
N LYS A 199 -13.40 8.43 5.81
CA LYS A 199 -12.90 9.60 5.09
C LYS A 199 -11.38 9.74 5.25
N ASP A 200 -10.81 10.71 4.54
CA ASP A 200 -9.39 11.08 4.64
C ASP A 200 -8.43 9.88 4.53
N PHE A 201 -8.48 9.19 3.37
CA PHE A 201 -7.79 7.93 3.13
C PHE A 201 -6.30 8.09 2.83
N VAL A 202 -5.44 7.62 3.72
CA VAL A 202 -3.98 7.70 3.59
C VAL A 202 -3.42 6.40 2.99
N PRO A 203 -2.70 6.42 1.85
CA PRO A 203 -1.98 5.26 1.34
C PRO A 203 -0.98 4.70 2.33
N ALA A 204 -1.09 3.42 2.67
CA ALA A 204 -0.19 2.79 3.63
C ALA A 204 1.24 2.64 3.09
N ALA A 205 1.40 2.63 1.75
CA ALA A 205 2.69 2.62 1.08
C ALA A 205 3.49 3.93 1.30
N ASP A 206 2.81 5.04 1.59
CA ASP A 206 3.42 6.35 1.81
C ASP A 206 3.83 6.57 3.28
N LEU A 207 3.62 5.56 4.14
CA LEU A 207 3.87 5.63 5.58
C LEU A 207 5.12 4.82 5.97
N GLU A 208 6.04 5.50 6.64
CA GLU A 208 7.14 4.88 7.38
C GLU A 208 6.74 4.74 8.86
N VAL A 209 6.51 3.50 9.31
CA VAL A 209 6.15 3.23 10.69
C VAL A 209 7.39 3.15 11.58
N ARG A 210 7.36 3.86 12.71
CA ARG A 210 8.35 3.77 13.79
C ARG A 210 7.68 3.56 15.14
N GLY A 211 8.42 3.02 16.11
CA GLY A 211 7.94 2.85 17.48
C GLY A 211 7.09 1.59 17.73
N LEU A 212 6.89 0.76 16.70
CA LEU A 212 6.36 -0.60 16.80
C LEU A 212 7.44 -1.58 16.34
N ARG A 213 7.60 -2.72 17.01
CA ARG A 213 8.67 -3.70 16.70
C ARG A 213 8.41 -4.45 15.40
N ASN A 214 7.16 -4.78 15.14
CA ASN A 214 6.73 -5.53 13.96
C ASN A 214 5.84 -4.67 13.06
N ARG A 215 6.04 -4.80 11.75
CA ARG A 215 5.13 -4.24 10.73
C ARG A 215 4.38 -5.38 10.07
N TYR A 216 3.06 -5.39 10.27
CA TYR A 216 2.16 -6.37 9.69
C TYR A 216 1.52 -5.85 8.41
N ARG A 217 1.91 -6.49 7.32
CA ARG A 217 1.30 -6.38 6.00
C ARG A 217 0.71 -7.74 5.64
N THR A 218 -0.58 -7.80 5.37
CA THR A 218 -1.18 -8.95 4.68
C THR A 218 -0.98 -8.74 3.19
N PRO A 219 -0.16 -9.55 2.48
CA PRO A 219 0.05 -9.37 1.05
C PRO A 219 -1.21 -9.79 0.27
N GLY A 220 -1.62 -8.96 -0.68
CA GLY A 220 -2.82 -9.25 -1.48
C GLY A 220 -3.01 -8.26 -2.62
N ILE A 221 -4.21 -8.24 -3.20
CA ILE A 221 -4.63 -7.28 -4.22
C ILE A 221 -5.48 -6.17 -3.58
N GLY A 222 -5.36 -4.95 -4.12
CA GLY A 222 -6.06 -3.76 -3.64
C GLY A 222 -5.12 -2.75 -2.99
N ALA A 223 -5.41 -1.48 -3.17
CA ALA A 223 -4.67 -0.39 -2.55
C ALA A 223 -4.93 -0.36 -1.04
N ALA A 224 -3.93 -0.72 -0.24
CA ALA A 224 -4.01 -0.63 1.22
C ALA A 224 -3.92 0.83 1.69
N LEU A 225 -4.89 1.23 2.50
CA LEU A 225 -5.13 2.57 3.01
C LEU A 225 -5.36 2.54 4.52
N ALA A 226 -5.21 3.69 5.17
CA ALA A 226 -5.74 3.97 6.50
C ALA A 226 -6.80 5.07 6.37
N ALA A 227 -8.00 4.85 6.91
CA ALA A 227 -9.09 5.81 6.85
C ALA A 227 -9.37 6.44 8.22
N SER A 228 -9.70 7.71 8.22
CA SER A 228 -10.36 8.38 9.33
C SER A 228 -11.83 7.97 9.39
N ILE A 229 -12.44 8.07 10.57
CA ILE A 229 -13.85 7.76 10.77
C ILE A 229 -14.60 8.97 11.34
N GLU A 230 -15.84 9.12 10.92
CA GLU A 230 -16.76 10.14 11.43
C GLU A 230 -18.13 9.52 11.73
N PRO A 231 -18.69 9.72 12.94
CA PRO A 231 -20.01 9.18 13.27
C PRO A 231 -21.08 9.68 12.30
N LEU A 232 -21.96 8.78 11.85
CA LEU A 232 -23.15 9.13 11.09
C LEU A 232 -24.29 9.49 12.04
N GLU A 233 -24.84 10.70 11.91
CA GLU A 233 -26.02 11.11 12.67
C GLU A 233 -27.20 10.16 12.41
N GLY A 234 -27.77 9.59 13.47
CA GLY A 234 -28.93 8.70 13.39
C GLY A 234 -28.64 7.23 13.08
N GLU A 235 -27.44 6.90 12.56
CA GLU A 235 -27.00 5.52 12.31
C GLU A 235 -25.97 5.01 13.33
N ALA A 236 -25.23 5.93 13.95
CA ALA A 236 -24.24 5.59 14.97
C ALA A 236 -24.95 5.11 16.26
N GLY A 237 -25.02 3.80 16.46
CA GLY A 237 -25.58 3.19 17.67
C GLY A 237 -24.76 3.52 18.93
N LYS A 238 -25.23 3.09 20.12
CA LYS A 238 -24.54 3.39 21.41
C LYS A 238 -23.08 2.90 21.47
N GLN A 239 -22.73 1.88 20.69
CA GLN A 239 -21.36 1.38 20.55
C GLN A 239 -20.40 2.42 19.96
N SER A 240 -20.89 3.29 19.06
CA SER A 240 -20.08 4.32 18.40
C SER A 240 -19.47 5.32 19.40
N LEU A 241 -20.17 5.57 20.51
CA LEU A 241 -19.69 6.44 21.60
C LEU A 241 -18.42 5.92 22.29
N ARG A 242 -18.06 4.65 22.04
CA ARG A 242 -16.88 3.99 22.63
C ARG A 242 -15.74 3.81 21.64
N ILE A 243 -15.94 4.16 20.37
CA ILE A 243 -14.85 4.18 19.40
C ILE A 243 -14.14 5.55 19.52
N PRO A 244 -12.81 5.57 19.70
CA PRO A 244 -12.08 6.83 19.77
C PRO A 244 -12.22 7.65 18.47
N PRO A 245 -12.57 8.94 18.53
CA PRO A 245 -12.83 9.75 17.32
C PRO A 245 -11.58 9.99 16.46
N ARG A 246 -10.37 9.76 17.00
CA ARG A 246 -9.10 9.86 16.27
C ARG A 246 -8.59 8.51 15.74
N LEU A 247 -9.33 7.42 15.97
CA LEU A 247 -8.97 6.11 15.45
C LEU A 247 -8.91 6.16 13.92
N LYS A 248 -7.88 5.54 13.37
CA LYS A 248 -7.75 5.23 11.96
C LYS A 248 -7.93 3.73 11.78
N ILE A 249 -8.69 3.34 10.78
CA ILE A 249 -8.93 1.93 10.48
C ILE A 249 -8.21 1.52 9.19
N PRO A 250 -7.70 0.29 9.10
CA PRO A 250 -7.17 -0.25 7.85
C PRO A 250 -8.31 -0.49 6.86
N VAL A 251 -8.13 -0.01 5.63
CA VAL A 251 -9.10 -0.13 4.54
C VAL A 251 -8.36 -0.49 3.26
N THR A 252 -9.02 -1.21 2.36
CA THR A 252 -8.47 -1.51 1.04
C THR A 252 -9.42 -1.12 -0.05
N ALA A 253 -8.94 -0.29 -0.98
CA ALA A 253 -9.68 0.07 -2.19
C ALA A 253 -9.35 -0.90 -3.32
N PHE A 254 -10.38 -1.43 -3.97
CA PHE A 254 -10.25 -2.39 -5.07
C PHE A 254 -11.10 -1.95 -6.25
N LEU A 255 -10.45 -1.65 -7.38
CA LEU A 255 -11.10 -1.42 -8.66
C LEU A 255 -11.27 -2.76 -9.39
N ARG A 256 -12.50 -3.28 -9.40
CA ARG A 256 -12.91 -4.43 -10.20
C ARG A 256 -13.18 -3.98 -11.64
N LEU A 257 -12.59 -4.64 -12.62
CA LEU A 257 -12.82 -4.33 -14.03
C LEU A 257 -13.63 -5.43 -14.72
N ASP A 258 -14.56 -5.02 -15.57
CA ASP A 258 -15.37 -5.93 -16.37
C ASP A 258 -14.64 -6.31 -17.66
N ASP A 259 -14.51 -7.62 -17.92
CA ASP A 259 -13.87 -8.21 -19.10
C ASP A 259 -12.61 -7.42 -19.55
N PRO A 260 -11.59 -7.28 -18.68
CA PRO A 260 -10.54 -6.27 -18.83
C PRO A 260 -9.77 -6.41 -20.14
N ARG A 261 -9.52 -7.65 -20.60
CA ARG A 261 -8.85 -7.93 -21.88
C ARG A 261 -9.65 -7.47 -23.10
N ALA A 262 -10.97 -7.66 -23.08
CA ALA A 262 -11.85 -7.14 -24.13
C ALA A 262 -11.87 -5.61 -24.17
N ALA A 263 -11.91 -5.03 -22.97
CA ALA A 263 -12.07 -3.61 -22.77
C ALA A 263 -10.82 -2.83 -23.22
N LEU A 264 -9.63 -3.44 -23.12
CA LEU A 264 -8.40 -2.90 -23.71
C LEU A 264 -8.50 -2.71 -25.23
N ALA A 265 -9.08 -3.67 -25.96
CA ALA A 265 -9.22 -3.57 -27.40
C ALA A 265 -10.32 -2.58 -27.85
N SER A 266 -11.35 -2.38 -27.02
CA SER A 266 -12.46 -1.47 -27.34
C SER A 266 -12.16 0.00 -26.97
N GLY A 267 -11.21 0.23 -26.07
CA GLY A 267 -10.94 1.55 -25.48
C GLY A 267 -12.07 2.06 -24.57
N LYS A 268 -13.06 1.22 -24.23
CA LYS A 268 -14.18 1.55 -23.36
C LYS A 268 -14.22 0.56 -22.20
N LEU A 269 -13.82 1.04 -21.03
CA LEU A 269 -13.69 0.23 -19.84
C LEU A 269 -14.76 0.60 -18.83
N HIS A 270 -15.24 -0.42 -18.14
CA HIS A 270 -16.15 -0.29 -17.02
C HIS A 270 -15.56 -1.00 -15.81
N GLY A 271 -15.74 -0.43 -14.63
CA GLY A 271 -15.35 -1.07 -13.40
C GLY A 271 -16.10 -0.52 -12.19
N LYS A 272 -15.99 -1.24 -11.08
CA LYS A 272 -16.56 -0.87 -9.79
C LYS A 272 -15.44 -0.67 -8.78
N LEU A 273 -15.44 0.47 -8.10
CA LEU A 273 -14.58 0.72 -6.96
C LEU A 273 -15.28 0.22 -5.70
N GLU A 274 -14.63 -0.71 -5.01
CA GLU A 274 -15.09 -1.38 -3.79
C GLU A 274 -14.12 -1.05 -2.64
N PHE A 275 -14.64 -0.97 -1.40
CA PHE A 275 -13.83 -0.76 -0.20
C PHE A 275 -14.06 -1.88 0.80
N TYR A 276 -12.97 -2.37 1.38
CA TYR A 276 -12.98 -3.49 2.32
C TYR A 276 -12.21 -3.16 3.59
N THR A 277 -12.66 -3.70 4.71
CA THR A 277 -11.98 -3.65 6.00
C THR A 277 -11.68 -5.08 6.45
N PRO A 278 -10.66 -5.33 7.29
CA PRO A 278 -10.30 -6.70 7.69
C PRO A 278 -11.42 -7.49 8.38
N ASP A 279 -12.42 -6.80 8.91
CA ASP A 279 -13.64 -7.35 9.50
C ASP A 279 -14.76 -7.63 8.50
N SER A 280 -14.77 -7.03 7.31
CA SER A 280 -15.78 -7.26 6.27
C SER A 280 -15.36 -8.36 5.28
N ALA A 281 -14.12 -8.33 4.80
CA ALA A 281 -13.58 -9.35 3.92
C ALA A 281 -12.04 -9.42 3.99
N ARG A 282 -11.49 -10.63 3.85
CA ARG A 282 -10.03 -10.85 3.74
C ARG A 282 -9.59 -11.45 2.41
N SER A 283 -10.54 -11.92 1.63
CA SER A 283 -10.36 -12.44 0.29
C SER A 283 -11.48 -11.96 -0.61
N LEU A 284 -11.20 -11.88 -1.91
CA LEU A 284 -12.15 -11.59 -2.96
C LEU A 284 -12.33 -12.84 -3.81
N LYS A 285 -13.59 -13.11 -4.16
CA LYS A 285 -13.89 -14.07 -5.22
C LYS A 285 -13.93 -13.33 -6.56
N ILE A 286 -13.03 -13.67 -7.46
CA ILE A 286 -12.91 -13.05 -8.78
C ILE A 286 -12.82 -14.17 -9.81
N GLU A 287 -13.80 -14.24 -10.73
CA GLU A 287 -13.90 -15.33 -11.73
C GLU A 287 -13.79 -16.74 -11.13
N GLY A 288 -14.32 -16.93 -9.91
CA GLY A 288 -14.28 -18.21 -9.20
C GLY A 288 -12.98 -18.53 -8.46
N VAL A 289 -11.95 -17.68 -8.58
CA VAL A 289 -10.69 -17.78 -7.84
C VAL A 289 -10.78 -16.90 -6.59
N GLU A 290 -10.29 -17.43 -5.46
CA GLU A 290 -10.15 -16.67 -4.22
C GLU A 290 -8.78 -15.99 -4.17
N VAL A 291 -8.78 -14.67 -4.01
CA VAL A 291 -7.56 -13.83 -4.00
C VAL A 291 -7.50 -13.05 -2.68
N PRO A 292 -6.40 -13.11 -1.92
CA PRO A 292 -6.25 -12.33 -0.70
C PRO A 292 -6.32 -10.82 -0.95
N ILE A 293 -6.96 -10.08 -0.05
CA ILE A 293 -6.97 -8.62 -0.04
C ILE A 293 -5.71 -8.12 0.68
N GLU A 294 -5.06 -7.10 0.12
CA GLU A 294 -3.91 -6.49 0.80
C GLU A 294 -4.37 -5.64 1.99
N TYR A 295 -3.73 -5.74 3.14
CA TYR A 295 -3.98 -4.85 4.29
C TYR A 295 -2.68 -4.46 4.98
N GLU A 296 -2.62 -3.24 5.52
CA GLU A 296 -1.50 -2.71 6.32
C GLU A 296 -2.04 -2.19 7.66
N THR A 297 -2.32 -3.12 8.57
CA THR A 297 -2.97 -2.86 9.87
C THR A 297 -2.07 -2.05 10.80
N THR A 298 -0.76 -2.34 10.81
CA THR A 298 0.22 -1.59 11.61
C THR A 298 0.26 -0.11 11.22
N SER A 299 0.16 0.21 9.92
CA SER A 299 0.17 1.61 9.45
C SER A 299 -1.03 2.39 9.97
N ALA A 300 -2.23 1.79 9.96
CA ALA A 300 -3.43 2.41 10.52
C ALA A 300 -3.33 2.60 12.05
N LEU A 301 -2.81 1.62 12.78
CA LEU A 301 -2.57 1.73 14.22
C LEU A 301 -1.55 2.83 14.55
N ALA A 302 -0.42 2.87 13.84
CA ALA A 302 0.60 3.89 14.02
C ALA A 302 0.04 5.29 13.76
N LEU A 303 -0.73 5.47 12.68
CA LEU A 303 -1.36 6.75 12.34
C LEU A 303 -2.42 7.17 13.37
N SER A 304 -3.10 6.21 14.01
CA SER A 304 -4.03 6.48 15.12
C SER A 304 -3.33 7.04 16.36
N LEU A 305 -2.09 6.60 16.59
CA LEU A 305 -1.29 6.96 17.76
C LEU A 305 -0.41 8.18 17.53
N GLU A 306 -0.05 8.49 16.28
CA GLU A 306 0.80 9.63 15.96
C GLU A 306 0.17 10.95 16.41
N GLY A 307 0.90 11.70 17.25
CA GLY A 307 0.42 12.99 17.79
C GLY A 307 -0.88 12.88 18.62
N ALA A 308 -1.19 11.68 19.13
CA ALA A 308 -2.40 11.45 19.91
C ALA A 308 -2.26 11.98 21.36
N PRO A 309 -3.28 12.63 21.94
CA PRO A 309 -3.19 13.21 23.29
C PRO A 309 -3.02 12.16 24.40
N VAL A 310 -3.26 10.89 24.08
CA VAL A 310 -3.06 9.75 24.97
C VAL A 310 -1.61 9.61 25.45
N TRP A 311 -0.63 10.14 24.71
CA TRP A 311 0.77 10.18 25.12
C TRP A 311 1.04 11.24 26.21
N ASP A 312 0.39 12.39 26.11
CA ASP A 312 0.53 13.49 27.08
C ASP A 312 -0.21 13.20 28.40
N PHE A 313 -1.16 12.27 28.37
CA PHE A 313 -1.93 11.85 29.53
C PHE A 313 -1.09 11.19 30.62
N GLU A 314 0.03 10.54 30.29
CA GLU A 314 0.79 9.69 31.22
C GLU A 314 1.22 10.44 32.48
N LEU A 315 1.75 11.66 32.34
CA LEU A 315 2.19 12.49 33.47
C LEU A 315 1.11 13.46 33.94
N ALA A 316 0.26 13.96 33.03
CA ALA A 316 -0.80 14.92 33.34
C ALA A 316 -1.94 14.29 34.15
N GLY A 317 -2.39 13.09 33.77
CA GLY A 317 -3.43 12.33 34.44
C GLY A 317 -3.00 11.80 35.81
N PHE A 318 -1.71 11.67 36.09
CA PHE A 318 -1.20 11.34 37.43
C PHE A 318 -1.27 12.52 38.40
N ARG A 319 -1.09 13.75 37.91
CA ARG A 319 -0.97 14.96 38.76
C ARG A 319 -2.30 15.64 39.03
N SER A 320 -3.36 15.29 38.28
CA SER A 320 -4.69 15.87 38.43
C SER A 320 -5.76 14.78 38.29
N GLY A 321 -6.52 14.54 39.37
CA GLY A 321 -7.63 13.57 39.42
C GLY A 321 -8.80 13.86 38.47
N ASP A 322 -8.89 15.10 38.00
CA ASP A 322 -9.98 15.61 37.13
C ASP A 322 -9.51 15.87 35.69
N PHE A 323 -8.31 15.40 35.30
CA PHE A 323 -7.80 15.62 33.95
C PHE A 323 -8.66 14.86 32.92
N ALA A 324 -9.41 15.61 32.11
CA ALA A 324 -10.15 15.11 30.97
C ALA A 324 -9.33 15.23 29.69
N ILE A 325 -9.25 14.16 28.90
CA ILE A 325 -8.85 14.30 27.50
C ILE A 325 -10.04 14.94 26.78
N SER A 326 -9.84 16.12 26.21
CA SER A 326 -10.87 16.83 25.44
C SER A 326 -11.55 15.90 24.42
N GLY A 327 -12.87 15.75 24.50
CA GLY A 327 -13.66 14.87 23.64
C GLY A 327 -13.82 13.41 24.10
N ALA A 328 -13.11 12.96 25.15
CA ALA A 328 -13.32 11.66 25.76
C ALA A 328 -14.15 11.80 27.04
N ASN A 329 -15.33 11.19 27.08
CA ASN A 329 -16.07 11.03 28.34
C ASN A 329 -15.34 9.99 29.21
N LEU A 330 -14.28 10.41 29.91
CA LEU A 330 -13.52 9.56 30.85
C LEU A 330 -14.40 8.98 31.98
N ARG A 331 -15.63 9.47 32.14
CA ARG A 331 -16.63 8.88 33.05
C ARG A 331 -16.98 7.43 32.71
N GLU A 332 -16.87 7.02 31.45
CA GLU A 332 -17.06 5.61 31.07
C GLU A 332 -15.73 4.86 30.95
N GLY A 333 -14.65 5.54 30.53
CA GLY A 333 -13.28 5.02 30.52
C GLY A 333 -13.02 3.84 29.59
N LEU A 334 -14.05 3.18 29.07
CA LEU A 334 -13.95 1.97 28.25
C LEU A 334 -14.13 2.30 26.77
N PHE A 335 -13.09 2.00 25.99
CA PHE A 335 -13.02 2.25 24.55
C PHE A 335 -12.87 0.94 23.78
N MET A 336 -13.39 0.91 22.57
CA MET A 336 -13.29 -0.24 21.67
C MET A 336 -12.45 0.15 20.45
N LEU A 337 -11.57 -0.75 19.99
CA LEU A 337 -10.83 -0.54 18.74
C LEU A 337 -11.65 -0.95 17.51
N HIS A 338 -12.63 -1.82 17.72
CA HIS A 338 -13.58 -2.27 16.71
C HIS A 338 -14.99 -2.34 17.32
N PRO A 339 -16.05 -2.14 16.53
CA PRO A 339 -17.42 -2.44 16.94
C PRO A 339 -17.51 -3.89 17.42
N HIS A 340 -18.29 -4.09 18.47
CA HIS A 340 -18.45 -5.40 19.07
C HIS A 340 -19.15 -6.37 18.11
N LYS A 341 -18.65 -7.61 18.06
CA LYS A 341 -19.26 -8.68 17.28
C LYS A 341 -19.68 -9.84 18.19
N ALA A 342 -20.94 -10.25 18.04
CA ALA A 342 -21.47 -11.41 18.75
C ALA A 342 -20.59 -12.66 18.52
N GLY A 343 -20.37 -13.42 19.59
CA GLY A 343 -19.52 -14.60 19.67
C GLY A 343 -18.05 -14.30 19.93
N ARG A 344 -17.64 -13.02 20.04
CA ARG A 344 -16.27 -12.64 20.40
C ARG A 344 -16.17 -12.25 21.86
N ILE A 345 -15.11 -12.71 22.50
CA ILE A 345 -14.82 -12.42 23.91
C ILE A 345 -14.02 -11.11 24.01
N PRO A 346 -14.50 -10.08 24.73
CA PRO A 346 -13.74 -8.87 24.96
C PRO A 346 -12.53 -9.10 25.86
N VAL A 347 -11.35 -8.72 25.38
CA VAL A 347 -10.10 -8.65 26.14
C VAL A 347 -9.87 -7.20 26.56
N VAL A 348 -10.10 -6.92 27.85
CA VAL A 348 -9.99 -5.57 28.41
C VAL A 348 -8.57 -5.31 28.89
N LEU A 349 -7.87 -4.42 28.21
CA LEU A 349 -6.53 -3.99 28.58
C LEU A 349 -6.60 -2.76 29.50
N VAL A 350 -6.07 -2.92 30.71
CA VAL A 350 -6.05 -1.91 31.77
C VAL A 350 -4.62 -1.41 31.94
N HIS A 351 -4.35 -0.13 31.72
CA HIS A 351 -3.00 0.43 31.89
C HIS A 351 -2.60 0.57 33.37
N GLY A 352 -1.32 0.89 33.64
CA GLY A 352 -0.79 1.06 35.00
C GLY A 352 -0.76 2.51 35.49
N THR A 353 -0.06 2.74 36.60
CA THR A 353 0.18 4.07 37.19
C THR A 353 1.02 4.96 36.26
N ALA A 354 0.68 6.26 36.19
CA ALA A 354 1.36 7.26 35.35
C ALA A 354 1.55 6.78 33.89
N SER A 355 0.49 6.20 33.33
CA SER A 355 0.48 5.51 32.04
C SER A 355 -0.83 5.78 31.31
N SER A 356 -0.95 5.26 30.09
CA SER A 356 -2.13 5.38 29.24
C SER A 356 -2.34 4.11 28.41
N PRO A 357 -3.51 3.94 27.77
CA PRO A 357 -3.78 2.82 26.87
C PRO A 357 -2.75 2.66 25.73
N ALA A 358 -2.03 3.73 25.37
CA ALA A 358 -1.02 3.69 24.33
C ALA A 358 0.17 2.76 24.65
N ARG A 359 0.41 2.44 25.93
CA ARG A 359 1.43 1.44 26.32
C ARG A 359 1.11 0.03 25.81
N TRP A 360 -0.13 -0.25 25.44
CA TRP A 360 -0.54 -1.51 24.85
C TRP A 360 -0.35 -1.56 23.33
N ALA A 361 0.14 -0.49 22.68
CA ALA A 361 0.25 -0.42 21.22
C ALA A 361 0.98 -1.62 20.60
N GLU A 362 2.10 -2.06 21.20
CA GLU A 362 2.82 -3.26 20.75
C GLU A 362 1.96 -4.52 20.87
N LEU A 363 1.31 -4.74 22.02
CA LEU A 363 0.46 -5.91 22.22
C LEU A 363 -0.75 -5.90 21.26
N ILE A 364 -1.38 -4.73 21.07
CA ILE A 364 -2.48 -4.56 20.12
C ILE A 364 -2.02 -4.91 18.71
N ASN A 365 -0.84 -4.42 18.29
CA ASN A 365 -0.27 -4.71 16.98
C ASN A 365 -0.04 -6.21 16.76
N GLU A 366 0.42 -6.95 17.78
CA GLU A 366 0.59 -8.40 17.68
C GLU A 366 -0.76 -9.14 17.62
N LEU A 367 -1.70 -8.79 18.51
CA LEU A 367 -2.97 -9.52 18.66
C LEU A 367 -3.94 -9.29 17.49
N GLU A 368 -4.07 -8.05 17.00
CA GLU A 368 -4.91 -7.75 15.82
C GLU A 368 -4.42 -8.47 14.55
N ASN A 369 -3.16 -8.90 14.55
CA ASN A 369 -2.54 -9.62 13.44
C ASN A 369 -2.38 -11.13 13.67
N ASP A 370 -2.88 -11.70 14.78
CA ASP A 370 -3.00 -13.15 14.96
C ASP A 370 -4.41 -13.63 14.54
N PRO A 371 -4.52 -14.43 13.45
CA PRO A 371 -5.78 -15.08 13.01
C PRO A 371 -6.60 -15.69 14.14
N ARG A 372 -5.94 -16.40 15.04
CA ARG A 372 -6.63 -17.12 16.13
C ARG A 372 -7.21 -16.17 17.16
N PHE A 373 -6.59 -14.98 17.31
CA PHE A 373 -7.06 -13.97 18.22
C PHE A 373 -8.30 -13.27 17.65
N TRP A 374 -8.20 -12.60 16.50
CA TRP A 374 -9.29 -11.76 16.01
C TRP A 374 -10.53 -12.56 15.55
N GLU A 375 -10.42 -13.88 15.32
CA GLU A 375 -11.59 -14.74 15.08
C GLU A 375 -12.48 -14.88 16.32
N ASN A 376 -11.90 -14.86 17.53
CA ASN A 376 -12.56 -15.23 18.77
C ASN A 376 -12.59 -14.10 19.82
N TYR A 377 -11.75 -13.08 19.67
CA TYR A 377 -11.53 -12.03 20.65
C TYR A 377 -11.59 -10.64 20.00
N GLU A 378 -11.82 -9.64 20.85
CA GLU A 378 -11.75 -8.23 20.48
C GLU A 378 -11.09 -7.43 21.60
N ILE A 379 -10.39 -6.34 21.27
CA ILE A 379 -9.64 -5.55 22.25
C ILE A 379 -10.44 -4.34 22.69
N TRP A 380 -10.65 -4.25 24.01
CA TRP A 380 -11.17 -3.06 24.66
C TRP A 380 -10.08 -2.43 25.53
N LEU A 381 -10.09 -1.10 25.61
CA LEU A 381 -9.12 -0.32 26.39
C LEU A 381 -9.84 0.35 27.53
N PHE A 382 -9.40 0.11 28.76
CA PHE A 382 -9.90 0.84 29.92
C PHE A 382 -8.89 1.91 30.33
N MET A 383 -9.39 3.14 30.40
CA MET A 383 -8.68 4.34 30.80
C MET A 383 -9.24 4.86 32.11
N TYR A 384 -8.36 5.09 33.06
CA TYR A 384 -8.71 5.67 34.35
C TYR A 384 -7.69 6.70 34.79
N ASN A 385 -8.09 7.59 35.69
CA ASN A 385 -7.15 8.54 36.28
C ASN A 385 -6.18 7.82 37.22
N THR A 386 -4.89 7.88 36.92
CA THR A 386 -3.88 7.10 37.66
C THR A 386 -3.63 7.57 39.10
N GLY A 387 -4.14 8.75 39.47
CA GLY A 387 -4.17 9.24 40.86
C GLY A 387 -5.35 8.72 41.69
N ASN A 388 -6.32 8.03 41.08
CA ASN A 388 -7.48 7.50 41.80
C ASN A 388 -7.10 6.34 42.74
N PRO A 389 -7.80 6.20 43.89
CA PRO A 389 -7.71 4.99 44.70
C PRO A 389 -8.05 3.74 43.88
N VAL A 390 -7.30 2.65 44.05
CA VAL A 390 -7.48 1.40 43.29
C VAL A 390 -8.92 0.89 43.36
N ALA A 391 -9.54 0.93 44.55
CA ALA A 391 -10.92 0.50 44.74
C ALA A 391 -11.92 1.35 43.93
N TYR A 392 -11.66 2.65 43.77
CA TYR A 392 -12.51 3.54 42.97
C TYR A 392 -12.34 3.26 41.47
N SER A 393 -11.11 3.11 40.98
CA SER A 393 -10.86 2.71 39.58
C SER A 393 -11.48 1.35 39.23
N ALA A 394 -11.41 0.38 40.16
CA ALA A 394 -12.04 -0.93 40.01
C ALA A 394 -13.58 -0.85 39.99
N MET A 395 -14.18 0.04 40.78
CA MET A 395 -15.62 0.32 40.73
C MET A 395 -16.00 0.91 39.36
N LEU A 396 -15.26 1.91 38.87
CA LEU A 396 -15.50 2.51 37.54
C LEU A 396 -15.43 1.48 36.41
N LEU A 397 -14.42 0.59 36.44
CA LEU A 397 -14.32 -0.49 35.45
C LEU A 397 -15.51 -1.43 35.52
N ARG A 398 -15.93 -1.85 36.73
CA ARG A 398 -17.09 -2.74 36.90
C ARG A 398 -18.37 -2.10 36.38
N ASP A 399 -18.60 -0.84 36.69
CA ASP A 399 -19.79 -0.10 36.26
C ASP A 399 -19.80 0.08 34.74
N ALA A 400 -18.65 0.41 34.14
CA ALA A 400 -18.49 0.53 32.69
C ALA A 400 -18.77 -0.81 31.98
N LEU A 401 -18.21 -1.92 32.48
CA LEU A 401 -18.44 -3.25 31.91
C LEU A 401 -19.89 -3.69 32.05
N ALA A 402 -20.49 -3.54 33.24
CA ALA A 402 -21.89 -3.92 33.47
C ALA A 402 -22.85 -3.12 32.59
N LYS A 403 -22.57 -1.82 32.39
CA LYS A 403 -23.32 -0.96 31.48
C LYS A 403 -23.16 -1.40 30.03
N VAL A 404 -21.92 -1.64 29.58
CA VAL A 404 -21.64 -2.05 28.20
C VAL A 404 -22.29 -3.38 27.89
N VAL A 405 -22.08 -4.42 28.69
CA VAL A 405 -22.67 -5.74 28.47
C VAL A 405 -24.19 -5.63 28.31
N LYS A 406 -24.88 -4.91 29.20
CA LYS A 406 -26.33 -4.69 29.09
C LYS A 406 -26.76 -3.89 27.85
N GLU A 407 -25.90 -3.02 27.34
CA GLU A 407 -26.15 -2.26 26.11
C GLU A 407 -25.91 -3.07 24.84
N LEU A 408 -24.94 -3.99 24.84
CA LEU A 408 -24.56 -4.78 23.67
C LEU A 408 -25.40 -6.05 23.56
N ASP A 409 -25.69 -6.68 24.70
CA ASP A 409 -26.44 -7.92 24.82
C ASP A 409 -27.56 -7.77 25.87
N PRO A 410 -28.61 -7.00 25.58
CA PRO A 410 -29.71 -6.76 26.53
C PRO A 410 -30.54 -8.00 26.84
N ASP A 411 -30.43 -9.05 26.03
CA ASP A 411 -31.20 -10.29 26.12
C ASP A 411 -30.38 -11.48 26.67
N ASP A 412 -29.10 -11.27 27.01
CA ASP A 412 -28.15 -12.30 27.45
C ASP A 412 -28.06 -13.50 26.47
N LYS A 413 -27.94 -13.21 25.16
CA LYS A 413 -27.90 -14.20 24.05
C LYS A 413 -26.54 -14.31 23.38
N ASP A 414 -25.61 -13.41 23.67
CA ASP A 414 -24.24 -13.48 23.15
C ASP A 414 -23.48 -14.60 23.90
N PRO A 415 -23.00 -15.65 23.21
CA PRO A 415 -22.52 -16.89 23.86
C PRO A 415 -21.22 -16.78 24.65
#